data_AF-A0AAD0UQ95-F1
#
_entry.id   AF-A0AAD0UQ95-F1
#
_cell.length_a   1.000
_cell.length_b   1.000
_cell.length_c   1.000
_cell.angle_alpha   90.00
_cell.angle_beta   90.00
_cell.angle_gamma   90.00
#
_symmetry.space_group_name_H-M   'P 1'
#
loop_
_entity.id
_entity.type
_entity.pdbx_description
1 polymer ?
#
loop_
_entity_poly.entity_id
_entity_poly.type
_entity_poly.pdbx_seq_one_letter_code
_entity_poly.pdbx_strand_id
1 'polypeptide(L)'
;MRFFRNLPILFWIYLFTNGPIVSESISDKPFSDEPGAYLKLKNVKFRLEDNIYFTVKHLTVIASSNRKNSPVNFNDPSSFHLDLFQGDTEFEISVLEYLFNENIKSFPNFPLRNLKLSTIEKDGKRKIRILGEYKLVFWVDVEMICDLELVPNSSQLILKSETMNAAGIPGAGDLLSSLGVGLKELLPIPEGRGLRIVDKSFHIQSFLLLPPPRIRGTIKEIRLLSDRILVKFDTKKDSPFPNLTFGPGSPNQIRISGGEIQVGSVSLKNTSLLLIDQDPSDLLDFHMKNLLVQLSFGNLNLNAKGDLKVFLPDYEDLKK
;
A
#
# COMPACT_ATOMS: atom_id res chain seq x y z
N MET A 1 21.84 -74.29 -10.99
CA MET A 1 23.19 -74.84 -10.69
C MET A 1 24.06 -73.62 -10.33
N ARG A 2 24.23 -73.14 -9.10
CA ARG A 2 24.63 -73.78 -7.82
C ARG A 2 26.02 -74.44 -7.92
N PHE A 3 27.10 -73.69 -7.63
CA PHE A 3 27.98 -73.81 -6.45
C PHE A 3 29.40 -73.22 -6.72
N PHE A 4 29.80 -72.12 -6.04
CA PHE A 4 30.76 -72.03 -4.91
C PHE A 4 32.25 -72.14 -5.36
N ARG A 5 33.28 -71.47 -4.83
CA ARG A 5 33.58 -70.90 -3.51
C ARG A 5 34.95 -70.20 -3.60
N ASN A 6 35.14 -69.05 -2.94
CA ASN A 6 36.21 -68.84 -1.96
C ASN A 6 36.16 -67.41 -1.41
N LEU A 7 35.89 -67.34 -0.11
CA LEU A 7 36.00 -66.18 0.77
C LEU A 7 37.26 -66.38 1.63
N PRO A 8 37.82 -65.32 2.24
CA PRO A 8 37.62 -65.24 3.69
C PRO A 8 37.30 -63.82 4.20
N ILE A 9 36.55 -63.81 5.31
CA ILE A 9 36.23 -62.70 6.21
C ILE A 9 37.38 -62.52 7.22
N LEU A 10 37.45 -61.32 7.82
CA LEU A 10 38.14 -60.87 9.07
C LEU A 10 39.25 -59.83 8.77
N PHE A 11 39.44 -58.69 9.47
CA PHE A 11 38.74 -57.86 10.47
C PHE A 11 39.68 -56.64 10.76
N TRP A 12 39.18 -55.60 11.45
CA TRP A 12 39.82 -54.33 11.92
C TRP A 12 39.83 -53.14 10.93
N ILE A 13 39.09 -52.04 11.15
CA ILE A 13 39.02 -51.02 12.25
C ILE A 13 40.14 -49.95 12.15
N TYR A 14 39.70 -48.69 12.12
CA TYR A 14 40.41 -47.40 12.21
C TYR A 14 41.23 -46.93 10.99
N LEU A 15 40.61 -46.09 10.17
CA LEU A 15 41.18 -44.77 9.87
C LEU A 15 40.04 -43.78 9.60
N PHE A 16 39.59 -43.14 10.68
CA PHE A 16 39.08 -41.77 10.61
C PHE A 16 40.21 -40.93 10.03
N THR A 17 40.25 -40.77 8.71
CA THR A 17 40.96 -39.63 8.14
C THR A 17 40.11 -38.42 8.47
N ASN A 18 40.52 -37.71 9.51
CA ASN A 18 40.20 -36.31 9.77
C ASN A 18 40.62 -35.49 8.53
N GLY A 19 39.83 -35.56 7.46
CA GLY A 19 39.72 -34.44 6.55
C GLY A 19 39.01 -33.34 7.33
N PRO A 20 39.50 -32.10 7.33
CA PRO A 20 38.70 -31.02 7.89
C PRO A 20 37.34 -31.09 7.18
N ILE A 21 36.28 -31.31 7.95
CA ILE A 21 34.95 -30.91 7.53
C ILE A 21 35.11 -29.41 7.37
N VAL A 22 35.38 -28.97 6.14
CA VAL A 22 35.18 -27.59 5.77
C VAL A 22 33.68 -27.42 5.89
N SER A 23 33.25 -27.03 7.09
CA SER A 23 32.04 -26.24 7.22
C SER A 23 32.28 -25.10 6.26
N GLU A 24 31.66 -25.15 5.07
CA GLU A 24 31.31 -23.92 4.39
C GLU A 24 30.52 -23.17 5.44
N SER A 25 31.20 -22.24 6.12
CA SER A 25 30.55 -21.27 6.95
C SER A 25 29.46 -20.71 6.06
N ILE A 26 28.21 -20.88 6.50
CA ILE A 26 27.10 -20.08 6.01
C ILE A 26 27.66 -18.67 5.99
N SER A 27 27.87 -18.13 4.79
CA SER A 27 28.51 -16.85 4.61
C SER A 27 27.80 -15.88 5.55
N ASP A 28 28.51 -15.47 6.61
CA ASP A 28 28.11 -14.38 7.49
C ASP A 28 28.17 -13.14 6.60
N LYS A 29 27.11 -12.97 5.81
CA LYS A 29 26.81 -11.72 5.15
C LYS A 29 26.73 -10.73 6.31
N PRO A 30 27.60 -9.71 6.36
CA PRO A 30 27.59 -8.78 7.48
C PRO A 30 26.17 -8.30 7.69
N PHE A 31 25.66 -8.44 8.91
CA PHE A 31 24.38 -7.86 9.32
C PHE A 31 24.42 -6.39 8.92
N SER A 32 23.66 -6.01 7.89
CA SER A 32 23.57 -4.61 7.51
C SER A 32 22.81 -3.90 8.61
N ASP A 33 23.45 -2.93 9.25
CA ASP A 33 22.83 -1.96 10.18
C ASP A 33 21.81 -1.02 9.49
N GLU A 34 21.16 -1.47 8.40
CA GLU A 34 20.14 -0.71 7.67
C GLU A 34 18.70 -1.20 7.98
N PRO A 35 17.74 -0.28 8.16
CA PRO A 35 16.74 -0.39 9.22
C PRO A 35 15.36 -0.89 8.76
N GLY A 36 15.26 -1.47 7.56
CA GLY A 36 13.98 -1.82 6.96
C GLY A 36 14.01 -2.99 5.97
N ALA A 37 12.83 -3.56 5.71
CA ALA A 37 12.63 -4.57 4.68
C ALA A 37 12.37 -3.88 3.32
N TYR A 38 13.08 -4.31 2.29
CA TYR A 38 12.92 -3.80 0.92
C TYR A 38 11.87 -4.62 0.18
N LEU A 39 10.84 -3.96 -0.32
CA LEU A 39 9.75 -4.57 -1.06
C LEU A 39 9.77 -4.11 -2.53
N LYS A 40 9.53 -5.06 -3.44
CA LYS A 40 9.26 -4.80 -4.85
C LYS A 40 7.98 -5.53 -5.24
N LEU A 41 6.98 -4.77 -5.66
CA LEU A 41 5.64 -5.25 -6.00
C LEU A 41 5.45 -5.17 -7.51
N LYS A 42 4.72 -6.13 -8.09
CA LYS A 42 4.29 -6.13 -9.48
C LYS A 42 2.90 -6.77 -9.58
N ASN A 43 1.97 -6.05 -10.22
CA ASN A 43 0.59 -6.48 -10.42
C ASN A 43 -0.08 -6.95 -9.12
N VAL A 44 -0.27 -6.01 -8.20
CA VAL A 44 -0.79 -6.29 -6.84
C VAL A 44 -1.97 -5.38 -6.55
N LYS A 45 -3.09 -5.93 -6.08
CA LYS A 45 -4.09 -5.15 -5.35
C LYS A 45 -3.66 -5.08 -3.89
N PHE A 46 -3.11 -3.94 -3.47
CA PHE A 46 -2.54 -3.79 -2.14
C PHE A 46 -3.58 -3.19 -1.19
N ARG A 47 -4.14 -4.03 -0.31
CA ARG A 47 -5.13 -3.61 0.69
C ARG A 47 -4.46 -3.21 2.00
N LEU A 48 -4.73 -1.98 2.41
CA LEU A 48 -4.44 -1.51 3.78
C LEU A 48 -5.54 -1.97 4.73
N GLU A 49 -6.78 -1.91 4.25
CA GLU A 49 -8.00 -2.43 4.87
C GLU A 49 -8.91 -3.00 3.79
N ASP A 50 -9.95 -3.72 4.21
CA ASP A 50 -10.91 -4.37 3.33
C ASP A 50 -11.39 -3.48 2.17
N ASN A 51 -11.76 -2.22 2.46
CA ASN A 51 -12.28 -1.27 1.48
C ASN A 51 -11.29 -0.16 1.10
N ILE A 52 -10.05 -0.21 1.61
CA ILE A 52 -9.03 0.81 1.36
C ILE A 52 -7.80 0.13 0.76
N TYR A 53 -7.66 0.28 -0.57
CA TYR A 53 -6.62 -0.36 -1.35
C TYR A 53 -6.15 0.52 -2.50
N PHE A 54 -5.01 0.14 -3.09
CA PHE A 54 -4.54 0.69 -4.36
C PHE A 54 -4.03 -0.44 -5.23
N THR A 55 -4.25 -0.29 -6.53
CA THR A 55 -3.72 -1.22 -7.53
C THR A 55 -2.31 -0.79 -7.89
N VAL A 56 -1.38 -1.75 -7.89
CA VAL A 56 0.03 -1.54 -8.15
C VAL A 56 0.38 -2.21 -9.47
N LYS A 57 0.88 -1.45 -10.44
CA LYS A 57 1.52 -2.02 -11.63
C LYS A 57 2.94 -2.45 -11.29
N HIS A 58 3.72 -1.53 -10.71
CA HIS A 58 4.98 -1.82 -10.06
C HIS A 58 5.25 -0.80 -8.97
N LEU A 59 5.89 -1.20 -7.87
CA LEU A 59 6.23 -0.29 -6.78
C LEU A 59 7.42 -0.80 -5.98
N THR A 60 8.37 0.09 -5.69
CA THR A 60 9.45 -0.15 -4.74
C THR A 60 9.17 0.59 -3.43
N VAL A 61 9.27 -0.13 -2.31
CA VAL A 61 8.90 0.35 -0.98
C VAL A 61 9.94 -0.09 0.03
N ILE A 62 10.30 0.77 0.98
CA ILE A 62 11.03 0.37 2.19
C ILE A 62 10.03 0.35 3.34
N ALA A 63 9.90 -0.80 4.01
CA ALA A 63 9.15 -0.91 5.25
C ALA A 63 10.13 -0.79 6.43
N SER A 64 9.90 0.17 7.33
CA SER A 64 10.82 0.45 8.44
C SER A 64 10.07 0.49 9.76
N SER A 65 10.60 -0.19 10.77
CA SER A 65 10.03 -0.15 12.12
C SER A 65 10.10 1.27 12.69
N ASN A 66 9.05 1.67 13.41
CA ASN A 66 9.01 2.93 14.16
C ASN A 66 9.85 2.86 15.45
N ARG A 67 10.27 1.64 15.84
CA ARG A 67 11.12 1.38 17.02
C ARG A 67 12.47 0.85 16.56
N LYS A 68 13.55 1.38 17.14
CA LYS A 68 14.91 0.89 16.88
C LYS A 68 15.03 -0.59 17.20
N ASN A 69 15.79 -1.33 16.38
CA ASN A 69 16.10 -2.74 16.59
C ASN A 69 14.86 -3.63 16.79
N SER A 70 13.75 -3.26 16.15
CA SER A 70 12.49 -4.02 16.19
C SER A 70 12.10 -4.42 14.77
N PRO A 71 11.42 -5.56 14.60
CA PRO A 71 10.98 -6.01 13.28
C PRO A 71 9.89 -5.09 12.70
N VAL A 72 9.74 -5.13 11.38
CA VAL A 72 8.53 -4.70 10.70
C VAL A 72 7.43 -5.68 11.05
N ASN A 73 6.60 -5.33 12.04
CA ASN A 73 5.57 -6.20 12.56
C ASN A 73 4.25 -6.00 11.81
N PHE A 74 3.94 -6.90 10.89
CA PHE A 74 2.69 -6.88 10.12
C PHE A 74 1.44 -7.15 10.98
N ASN A 75 1.60 -7.67 12.21
CA ASN A 75 0.49 -7.80 13.16
C ASN A 75 0.06 -6.44 13.74
N ASP A 76 0.94 -5.44 13.72
CA ASP A 76 0.66 -4.08 14.19
C ASP A 76 1.11 -3.07 13.13
N PRO A 77 0.23 -2.74 12.15
CA PRO A 77 0.50 -1.72 11.15
C PRO A 77 0.90 -0.35 11.71
N SER A 78 0.57 -0.04 12.97
CA SER A 78 0.98 1.23 13.58
C SER A 78 2.45 1.24 14.03
N SER A 79 3.09 0.06 14.10
CA SER A 79 4.46 -0.10 14.58
C SER A 79 5.53 0.16 13.51
N PHE A 80 5.15 0.37 12.26
CA PHE A 80 6.07 0.63 11.15
C PHE A 80 5.51 1.68 10.18
N HIS A 81 6.32 2.07 9.20
CA HIS A 81 5.95 2.96 8.11
C HIS A 81 6.49 2.44 6.78
N LEU A 82 5.88 2.92 5.70
CA LEU A 82 6.25 2.60 4.33
C LEU A 82 6.79 3.85 3.63
N ASP A 83 7.99 3.76 3.07
CA ASP A 83 8.58 4.76 2.19
C ASP A 83 8.44 4.31 0.74
N LEU A 84 7.52 4.95 0.01
CA LEU A 84 7.32 4.74 -1.42
C LEU A 84 8.45 5.44 -2.19
N PHE A 85 9.13 4.68 -3.05
CA PHE A 85 10.29 5.19 -3.74
C PHE A 85 10.03 5.46 -5.21
N GLN A 86 9.63 4.44 -5.96
CA GLN A 86 9.32 4.55 -7.37
C GLN A 86 8.22 3.56 -7.76
N GLY A 87 7.23 4.02 -8.50
CA GLY A 87 6.17 3.13 -8.95
C GLY A 87 4.97 3.79 -9.58
N ASP A 88 4.14 2.98 -10.18
CA ASP A 88 2.86 3.35 -10.78
C ASP A 88 1.73 2.65 -10.02
N THR A 89 0.80 3.45 -9.50
CA THR A 89 -0.36 2.95 -8.76
C THR A 89 -1.65 3.59 -9.25
N GLU A 90 -2.77 2.96 -8.95
CA GLU A 90 -4.11 3.44 -9.26
C GLU A 90 -4.99 3.41 -8.01
N PHE A 91 -5.72 4.49 -7.79
CA PHE A 91 -6.73 4.61 -6.73
C PHE A 91 -8.10 4.76 -7.38
N GLU A 92 -9.00 3.82 -7.13
CA GLU A 92 -10.38 3.93 -7.63
C GLU A 92 -11.12 5.08 -6.93
N ILE A 93 -12.00 5.74 -7.68
CA ILE A 93 -12.83 6.83 -7.14
C ILE A 93 -13.77 6.32 -6.04
N SER A 94 -14.24 5.07 -6.15
CA SER A 94 -15.02 4.36 -5.13
C SER A 94 -14.26 4.23 -3.79
N VAL A 95 -12.96 3.91 -3.85
CA VAL A 95 -12.10 3.82 -2.67
C VAL A 95 -11.89 5.20 -2.04
N LEU A 96 -11.71 6.25 -2.85
CA LEU A 96 -11.61 7.62 -2.33
C LEU A 96 -12.92 8.08 -1.69
N GLU A 97 -14.07 7.74 -2.28
CA GLU A 97 -15.39 8.00 -1.70
C GLU A 97 -15.51 7.37 -0.32
N TYR A 98 -15.17 6.08 -0.20
CA TYR A 98 -15.18 5.36 1.06
C TYR A 98 -14.24 6.04 2.08
N LEU A 99 -13.00 6.31 1.68
CA LEU A 99 -11.99 6.94 2.52
C LEU A 99 -12.45 8.30 3.07
N PHE A 100 -13.03 9.15 2.21
CA PHE A 100 -13.52 10.46 2.65
C PHE A 100 -14.71 10.33 3.59
N ASN A 101 -15.67 9.46 3.31
CA ASN A 101 -16.82 9.26 4.21
C ASN A 101 -16.38 8.70 5.58
N GLU A 102 -15.43 7.75 5.62
CA GLU A 102 -14.89 7.24 6.89
C GLU A 102 -14.15 8.33 7.67
N ASN A 103 -13.32 9.13 6.99
CA ASN A 103 -12.66 10.26 7.63
C ASN A 103 -13.70 11.29 8.14
N ILE A 104 -14.76 11.57 7.39
CA ILE A 104 -15.82 12.51 7.79
C ILE A 104 -16.48 12.11 9.11
N LYS A 105 -16.78 10.82 9.29
CA LYS A 105 -17.41 10.28 10.52
C LYS A 105 -16.58 10.54 11.78
N SER A 106 -15.27 10.74 11.63
CA SER A 106 -14.37 10.99 12.74
C SER A 106 -14.37 12.45 13.24
N PHE A 107 -15.01 13.38 12.51
CA PHE A 107 -15.11 14.78 12.90
C PHE A 107 -16.44 15.06 13.61
N PRO A 108 -16.44 15.54 14.87
CA PRO A 108 -17.68 15.87 15.56
C PRO A 108 -18.38 17.04 14.86
N ASN A 109 -19.70 16.91 14.65
CA ASN A 109 -20.55 17.95 14.04
C ASN A 109 -20.07 18.46 12.67
N PHE A 110 -19.44 17.59 11.87
CA PHE A 110 -18.98 17.99 10.54
C PHE A 110 -20.17 18.36 9.63
N PRO A 111 -20.17 19.54 8.99
CA PRO A 111 -21.35 20.04 8.28
C PRO A 111 -21.49 19.46 6.86
N LEU A 112 -20.82 18.33 6.55
CA LEU A 112 -20.88 17.65 5.27
C LEU A 112 -20.97 16.14 5.50
N ARG A 113 -21.80 15.43 4.72
CA ARG A 113 -21.93 13.96 4.82
C ARG A 113 -22.42 13.35 3.50
N ASN A 114 -22.53 12.01 3.51
CA ASN A 114 -23.10 11.23 2.41
C ASN A 114 -22.43 11.52 1.06
N LEU A 115 -21.10 11.61 1.06
CA LEU A 115 -20.37 11.98 -0.14
C LEU A 115 -20.48 10.90 -1.21
N LYS A 116 -20.70 11.34 -2.44
CA LYS A 116 -20.65 10.54 -3.66
C LYS A 116 -19.65 11.15 -4.61
N LEU A 117 -18.62 10.40 -4.97
CA LEU A 117 -17.57 10.88 -5.86
C LEU A 117 -17.69 10.22 -7.24
N SER A 118 -17.46 11.01 -8.27
CA SER A 118 -17.39 10.54 -9.65
C SER A 118 -16.43 11.41 -10.44
N THR A 119 -16.10 10.99 -11.66
CA THR A 119 -15.44 11.88 -12.63
C THR A 119 -16.40 12.28 -13.73
N ILE A 120 -16.23 13.50 -14.23
CA ILE A 120 -16.99 14.04 -15.35
C ILE A 120 -16.04 14.68 -16.34
N GLU A 121 -16.48 14.84 -17.59
CA GLU A 121 -15.81 15.67 -18.58
C GLU A 121 -16.53 17.01 -18.66
N LYS A 122 -15.78 18.11 -18.52
CA LYS A 122 -16.29 19.48 -18.62
C LYS A 122 -15.18 20.35 -19.23
N ASP A 123 -15.53 21.14 -20.23
CA ASP A 123 -14.59 22.04 -20.92
C ASP A 123 -13.35 21.33 -21.49
N GLY A 124 -13.54 20.11 -22.01
CA GLY A 124 -12.45 19.30 -22.56
C GLY A 124 -11.47 18.73 -21.53
N LYS A 125 -11.75 18.88 -20.23
CA LYS A 125 -10.92 18.37 -19.13
C LYS A 125 -11.73 17.43 -18.23
N ARG A 126 -11.09 16.38 -17.73
CA ARG A 126 -11.68 15.52 -16.71
C ARG A 126 -11.61 16.21 -15.34
N LYS A 127 -12.73 16.22 -14.62
CA LYS A 127 -12.88 16.84 -13.29
C LYS A 127 -13.47 15.84 -12.30
N ILE A 128 -13.30 16.14 -11.01
CA ILE A 128 -13.95 15.38 -9.93
C ILE A 128 -15.29 16.06 -9.64
N ARG A 129 -16.37 15.28 -9.61
CA ARG A 129 -17.68 15.71 -9.16
C ARG A 129 -17.94 15.09 -7.79
N ILE A 130 -18.31 15.92 -6.83
CA ILE A 130 -18.68 15.51 -5.47
C ILE A 130 -20.13 15.90 -5.26
N LEU A 131 -20.99 14.92 -4.99
CA LEU A 131 -22.32 15.15 -4.44
C LEU A 131 -22.28 14.85 -2.94
N GLY A 132 -23.14 15.49 -2.17
CA GLY A 132 -23.30 15.19 -0.75
C GLY A 132 -24.37 16.04 -0.12
N GLU A 133 -24.45 16.00 1.20
CA GLU A 133 -25.38 16.81 1.98
C GLU A 133 -24.59 17.79 2.87
N TYR A 134 -24.96 19.07 2.81
CA TYR A 134 -24.39 20.11 3.66
C TYR A 134 -25.38 20.57 4.73
N LYS A 135 -24.90 20.86 5.94
CA LYS A 135 -25.73 21.31 7.06
C LYS A 135 -25.83 22.83 7.10
N LEU A 136 -26.98 23.36 6.68
CA LEU A 136 -27.43 24.71 7.04
C LEU A 136 -28.37 24.61 8.26
N VAL A 137 -29.51 25.30 8.24
CA VAL A 137 -30.60 25.05 9.21
C VAL A 137 -31.13 23.61 9.05
N PHE A 138 -31.34 23.17 7.82
CA PHE A 138 -31.64 21.79 7.43
C PHE A 138 -30.52 21.22 6.54
N TRP A 139 -30.56 19.92 6.29
CA TRP A 139 -29.63 19.26 5.35
C TRP A 139 -30.05 19.59 3.92
N VAL A 140 -29.10 20.04 3.11
CA VAL A 140 -29.32 20.39 1.71
C VAL A 140 -28.37 19.61 0.82
N ASP A 141 -28.87 19.15 -0.32
CA ASP A 141 -28.03 18.49 -1.30
C ASP A 141 -27.11 19.53 -1.95
N VAL A 142 -25.83 19.19 -2.03
CA VAL A 142 -24.79 20.02 -2.63
C VAL A 142 -24.05 19.26 -3.71
N GLU A 143 -23.61 20.02 -4.71
CA GLU A 143 -22.75 19.55 -5.78
C GLU A 143 -21.52 20.44 -5.86
N MET A 144 -20.33 19.82 -5.89
CA MET A 144 -19.07 20.49 -6.18
C MET A 144 -18.43 19.89 -7.43
N ILE A 145 -17.95 20.76 -8.31
CA ILE A 145 -17.10 20.37 -9.45
C ILE A 145 -15.71 20.92 -9.19
N CYS A 146 -14.73 20.03 -9.23
CA CYS A 146 -13.38 20.33 -8.80
C CYS A 146 -12.32 19.92 -9.83
N ASP A 147 -11.31 20.78 -9.98
CA ASP A 147 -10.04 20.42 -10.59
C ASP A 147 -9.13 19.75 -9.57
N LEU A 148 -8.40 18.71 -10.00
CA LEU A 148 -7.38 18.05 -9.19
C LEU A 148 -5.99 18.45 -9.67
N GLU A 149 -5.16 18.94 -8.75
CA GLU A 149 -3.78 19.33 -9.01
C GLU A 149 -2.81 18.70 -8.02
N LEU A 150 -1.59 18.49 -8.47
CA LEU A 150 -0.46 18.04 -7.65
C LEU A 150 0.41 19.24 -7.30
N VAL A 151 0.72 19.41 -6.01
CA VAL A 151 1.78 20.35 -5.60
C VAL A 151 3.13 19.75 -5.99
N PRO A 152 3.94 20.44 -6.81
CA PRO A 152 5.21 19.90 -7.31
C PRO A 152 6.15 19.40 -6.21
N ASN A 153 6.80 18.26 -6.47
CA ASN A 153 7.77 17.62 -5.56
C ASN A 153 7.21 17.34 -4.14
N SER A 154 5.92 17.05 -4.02
CA SER A 154 5.29 16.74 -2.74
C SER A 154 4.35 15.54 -2.85
N SER A 155 3.67 15.20 -1.75
CA SER A 155 2.53 14.29 -1.72
C SER A 155 1.20 15.02 -1.50
N GLN A 156 1.20 16.34 -1.63
CA GLN A 156 0.03 17.17 -1.41
C GLN A 156 -0.74 17.34 -2.72
N LEU A 157 -2.05 17.09 -2.64
CA LEU A 157 -3.00 17.35 -3.71
C LEU A 157 -3.81 18.60 -3.38
N ILE A 158 -4.18 19.34 -4.42
CA ILE A 158 -5.10 20.47 -4.31
C ILE A 158 -6.33 20.14 -5.13
N LEU A 159 -7.48 20.06 -4.45
CA LEU A 159 -8.78 19.94 -5.08
C LEU A 159 -9.41 21.33 -5.12
N LYS A 160 -9.31 22.00 -6.26
CA LYS A 160 -9.80 23.37 -6.46
C LYS A 160 -11.28 23.33 -6.84
N SER A 161 -12.14 23.96 -6.05
CA SER A 161 -13.55 24.07 -6.37
C SER A 161 -13.74 25.10 -7.48
N GLU A 162 -14.33 24.68 -8.59
CA GLU A 162 -14.73 25.57 -9.69
C GLU A 162 -16.14 26.10 -9.44
N THR A 163 -17.07 25.20 -9.10
CA THR A 163 -18.46 25.53 -8.80
C THR A 163 -18.93 24.76 -7.58
N MET A 164 -19.79 25.39 -6.78
CA MET A 164 -20.54 24.75 -5.70
C MET A 164 -22.00 25.18 -5.78
N ASN A 165 -22.90 24.22 -5.93
CA ASN A 165 -24.34 24.45 -6.04
C ASN A 165 -25.05 23.79 -4.86
N ALA A 166 -26.15 24.39 -4.38
CA ALA A 166 -27.07 23.78 -3.42
C ALA A 166 -28.46 23.65 -4.04
N ALA A 167 -29.04 22.45 -3.98
CA ALA A 167 -30.35 22.18 -4.56
C ALA A 167 -31.49 22.78 -3.72
N GLY A 168 -32.57 23.20 -4.38
CA GLY A 168 -33.85 23.48 -3.73
C GLY A 168 -33.96 24.81 -2.99
N ILE A 169 -32.93 25.67 -3.00
CA ILE A 169 -33.01 27.01 -2.42
C ILE A 169 -32.76 28.06 -3.52
N PRO A 170 -33.82 28.77 -3.99
CA PRO A 170 -33.68 29.87 -4.93
C PRO A 170 -32.70 30.92 -4.39
N GLY A 171 -31.68 31.28 -5.17
CA GLY A 171 -30.65 32.22 -4.77
C GLY A 171 -29.57 31.66 -3.83
N ALA A 172 -29.64 30.41 -3.33
CA ALA A 172 -28.54 29.83 -2.55
C ALA A 172 -27.37 29.37 -3.42
N GLY A 173 -27.61 29.01 -4.68
CA GLY A 173 -26.54 28.83 -5.66
C GLY A 173 -25.77 30.12 -5.86
N ASP A 174 -26.48 31.24 -6.01
CA ASP A 174 -25.88 32.58 -6.06
C ASP A 174 -25.26 32.96 -4.70
N LEU A 175 -25.88 32.63 -3.56
CA LEU A 175 -25.35 32.91 -2.23
C LEU A 175 -24.06 32.11 -1.95
N LEU A 176 -23.99 30.82 -2.27
CA LEU A 176 -22.78 30.00 -2.08
C LEU A 176 -21.68 30.33 -3.10
N SER A 177 -22.05 30.82 -4.29
CA SER A 177 -21.08 31.27 -5.30
C SER A 177 -20.63 32.73 -5.11
N SER A 178 -21.47 33.61 -4.53
CA SER A 178 -21.24 35.05 -4.33
C SER A 178 -20.89 35.46 -2.89
N LEU A 179 -21.21 34.65 -1.87
CA LEU A 179 -20.66 34.83 -0.54
C LEU A 179 -19.15 34.61 -0.67
N GLY A 180 -18.39 35.68 -0.50
CA GLY A 180 -16.95 35.65 -0.21
C GLY A 180 -16.60 34.96 1.12
N VAL A 181 -17.51 34.14 1.66
CA VAL A 181 -17.31 33.20 2.77
C VAL A 181 -16.48 32.06 2.20
N GLY A 182 -15.18 32.02 2.51
CA GLY A 182 -14.30 30.97 2.00
C GLY A 182 -14.82 29.58 2.37
N LEU A 183 -14.52 28.54 1.58
CA LEU A 183 -14.88 27.14 1.89
C LEU A 183 -14.48 26.75 3.33
N LYS A 184 -13.46 27.41 3.88
CA LYS A 184 -12.95 27.24 5.24
C LYS A 184 -13.97 27.59 6.32
N GLU A 185 -14.79 28.61 6.09
CA GLU A 185 -15.86 29.01 7.02
C GLU A 185 -17.03 28.02 6.97
N LEU A 186 -17.24 27.40 5.81
CA LEU A 186 -18.29 26.39 5.61
C LEU A 186 -17.91 25.02 6.18
N LEU A 187 -16.63 24.67 6.17
CA LEU A 187 -16.14 23.34 6.53
C LEU A 187 -14.97 23.49 7.52
N PRO A 188 -15.26 23.64 8.83
CA PRO A 188 -14.21 23.70 9.84
C PRO A 188 -13.56 22.32 9.97
N ILE A 189 -12.36 22.17 9.41
CA ILE A 189 -11.57 20.95 9.51
C ILE A 189 -10.51 21.16 10.60
N PRO A 190 -10.50 20.33 11.67
CA PRO A 190 -9.45 20.38 12.69
C PRO A 190 -8.06 20.24 12.08
N GLU A 191 -7.11 21.01 12.60
CA GLU A 191 -5.72 20.95 12.15
C GLU A 191 -5.10 19.56 12.37
N GLY A 192 -4.08 19.23 11.57
CA GLY A 192 -3.32 17.98 11.72
C GLY A 192 -4.00 16.73 11.16
N ARG A 193 -5.17 16.86 10.53
CA ARG A 193 -5.96 15.73 9.99
C ARG A 193 -5.72 15.46 8.50
N GLY A 194 -4.61 15.97 7.97
CA GLY A 194 -4.24 15.77 6.56
C GLY A 194 -5.14 16.46 5.55
N LEU A 195 -6.08 17.29 6.00
CA LEU A 195 -6.97 18.05 5.15
C LEU A 195 -7.05 19.49 5.68
N ARG A 196 -6.83 20.45 4.79
CA ARG A 196 -6.96 21.88 5.09
C ARG A 196 -7.76 22.54 3.98
N ILE A 197 -8.46 23.61 4.32
CA ILE A 197 -9.11 24.44 3.33
C ILE A 197 -8.40 25.77 3.26
N VAL A 198 -8.03 26.16 2.04
CA VAL A 198 -7.41 27.44 1.72
C VAL A 198 -8.27 28.06 0.63
N ASP A 199 -8.88 29.20 0.93
CA ASP A 199 -9.82 29.91 0.06
C ASP A 199 -10.96 29.02 -0.47
N LYS A 200 -10.86 28.61 -1.73
CA LYS A 200 -11.82 27.74 -2.45
C LYS A 200 -11.23 26.37 -2.82
N SER A 201 -10.20 25.93 -2.10
CA SER A 201 -9.49 24.68 -2.40
C SER A 201 -9.29 23.80 -1.18
N PHE A 202 -9.43 22.49 -1.36
CA PHE A 202 -9.02 21.50 -0.36
C PHE A 202 -7.57 21.11 -0.61
N HIS A 203 -6.73 21.33 0.39
CA HIS A 203 -5.34 20.92 0.42
C HIS A 203 -5.26 19.60 1.18
N ILE A 204 -4.98 18.53 0.43
CA ILE A 204 -5.03 17.16 0.89
C ILE A 204 -3.59 16.65 1.03
N GLN A 205 -3.19 16.32 2.26
CA GLN A 205 -1.98 15.55 2.52
C GLN A 205 -2.30 14.07 2.32
N SER A 206 -2.15 13.59 1.08
CA SER A 206 -2.71 12.32 0.59
C SER A 206 -2.52 11.13 1.53
N PHE A 207 -1.30 10.95 2.06
CA PHE A 207 -0.99 9.79 2.88
C PHE A 207 -1.46 9.88 4.34
N LEU A 208 -1.82 11.06 4.83
CA LEU A 208 -2.32 11.22 6.20
C LEU A 208 -3.78 10.78 6.35
N LEU A 209 -4.51 10.69 5.24
CA LEU A 209 -5.90 10.20 5.23
C LEU A 209 -5.98 8.68 5.22
N LEU A 210 -4.89 8.00 4.86
CA LEU A 210 -4.83 6.54 4.80
C LEU A 210 -4.73 5.94 6.21
N PRO A 211 -5.33 4.77 6.44
CA PRO A 211 -5.16 4.03 7.68
C PRO A 211 -3.69 3.58 7.84
N PRO A 212 -3.25 3.22 9.06
CA PRO A 212 -1.92 2.69 9.29
C PRO A 212 -1.54 1.52 8.36
N PRO A 213 -0.25 1.38 7.99
CA PRO A 213 0.91 2.13 8.46
C PRO A 213 0.98 3.54 7.86
N ARG A 214 1.80 4.40 8.47
CA ARG A 214 2.10 5.69 7.84
C ARG A 214 2.81 5.46 6.51
N ILE A 215 2.33 6.12 5.46
CA ILE A 215 2.94 6.09 4.14
C ILE A 215 3.64 7.42 3.90
N ARG A 216 4.84 7.37 3.31
CA ARG A 216 5.63 8.52 2.90
C ARG A 216 6.09 8.33 1.47
N GLY A 217 6.33 9.44 0.78
CA GLY A 217 6.78 9.42 -0.61
C GLY A 217 6.55 10.75 -1.29
N THR A 218 7.05 10.85 -2.52
CA THR A 218 6.84 12.00 -3.40
C THR A 218 6.06 11.56 -4.62
N ILE A 219 4.98 12.27 -4.92
CA ILE A 219 4.20 12.06 -6.14
C ILE A 219 4.86 12.87 -7.26
N LYS A 220 5.13 12.22 -8.39
CA LYS A 220 5.69 12.82 -9.59
C LYS A 220 4.61 13.31 -10.54
N GLU A 221 3.59 12.48 -10.73
CA GLU A 221 2.51 12.72 -11.68
C GLU A 221 1.21 12.14 -11.11
N ILE A 222 0.12 12.84 -11.35
CA ILE A 222 -1.23 12.32 -11.20
C ILE A 222 -1.96 12.43 -12.54
N ARG A 223 -2.88 11.49 -12.80
CA ARG A 223 -3.80 11.58 -13.93
C ARG A 223 -5.16 11.07 -13.53
N LEU A 224 -6.17 11.91 -13.71
CA LEU A 224 -7.56 11.54 -13.51
C LEU A 224 -8.08 10.77 -14.74
N LEU A 225 -8.60 9.57 -14.51
CA LEU A 225 -9.27 8.71 -15.49
C LEU A 225 -10.76 8.59 -15.12
N SER A 226 -11.55 7.86 -15.91
CA SER A 226 -13.02 7.77 -15.74
C SER A 226 -13.47 7.32 -14.35
N ASP A 227 -12.76 6.38 -13.76
CA ASP A 227 -13.13 5.68 -12.53
C ASP A 227 -11.98 5.61 -11.51
N ARG A 228 -10.82 6.21 -11.82
CA ARG A 228 -9.60 6.11 -11.00
C ARG A 228 -8.65 7.28 -11.18
N ILE A 229 -7.71 7.40 -10.24
CA ILE A 229 -6.55 8.29 -10.31
C ILE A 229 -5.30 7.44 -10.48
N LEU A 230 -4.57 7.64 -11.57
CA LEU A 230 -3.22 7.11 -11.72
C LEU A 230 -2.26 8.02 -10.95
N VAL A 231 -1.43 7.42 -10.10
CA VAL A 231 -0.42 8.11 -9.28
C VAL A 231 0.94 7.50 -9.55
N LYS A 232 1.88 8.32 -10.01
CA LYS A 232 3.29 7.92 -10.19
C LYS A 232 4.14 8.47 -9.05
N PHE A 233 4.93 7.60 -8.44
CA PHE A 233 5.90 7.96 -7.40
C PHE A 233 7.31 8.00 -7.96
N ASP A 234 8.07 8.99 -7.51
CA ASP A 234 9.50 9.13 -7.83
C ASP A 234 10.12 10.07 -6.79
N THR A 235 10.99 9.54 -5.95
CA THR A 235 11.67 10.35 -4.92
C THR A 235 12.82 11.18 -5.48
N LYS A 236 13.24 10.98 -6.74
CA LYS A 236 14.45 11.56 -7.36
C LYS A 236 15.74 11.33 -6.57
N LYS A 237 15.73 10.40 -5.60
CA LYS A 237 16.91 10.00 -4.81
C LYS A 237 17.60 8.82 -5.52
N ASP A 238 18.88 8.62 -5.22
CA ASP A 238 19.55 7.38 -5.59
C ASP A 238 18.84 6.21 -4.91
N SER A 239 18.60 5.14 -5.69
CA SER A 239 17.87 3.97 -5.21
C SER A 239 18.67 3.26 -4.12
N PRO A 240 18.21 3.23 -2.85
CA PRO A 240 18.84 2.43 -1.81
C PRO A 240 18.52 0.94 -1.99
N PHE A 241 17.73 0.57 -2.99
CA PHE A 241 17.27 -0.80 -3.16
C PHE A 241 18.41 -1.70 -3.64
N PRO A 242 18.60 -2.87 -3.00
CA PRO A 242 19.41 -3.91 -3.60
C PRO A 242 18.81 -4.33 -4.96
N ASN A 243 19.60 -5.03 -5.78
CA ASN A 243 19.11 -5.60 -7.05
C ASN A 243 18.05 -6.69 -6.78
N LEU A 244 16.81 -6.26 -6.58
CA LEU A 244 15.65 -7.12 -6.38
C LEU A 244 15.07 -7.49 -7.73
N THR A 245 15.21 -8.77 -8.08
CA THR A 245 14.58 -9.38 -9.25
C THR A 245 13.31 -10.10 -8.85
N PHE A 246 12.36 -10.06 -9.76
CA PHE A 246 11.15 -10.86 -9.68
C PHE A 246 11.45 -12.32 -10.03
N GLY A 247 10.69 -13.24 -9.44
CA GLY A 247 10.77 -14.65 -9.81
C GLY A 247 10.30 -14.87 -11.26
N PRO A 248 10.94 -15.79 -12.00
CA PRO A 248 10.50 -16.13 -13.35
C PRO A 248 9.13 -16.83 -13.32
N GLY A 249 8.37 -16.70 -14.40
CA GLY A 249 7.16 -17.51 -14.63
C GLY A 249 5.89 -17.08 -13.89
N SER A 250 5.89 -15.96 -13.14
CA SER A 250 4.67 -15.39 -12.57
C SER A 250 4.53 -13.88 -12.84
N PRO A 251 3.37 -13.40 -13.29
CA PRO A 251 3.13 -11.98 -13.52
C PRO A 251 2.93 -11.19 -12.22
N ASN A 252 2.38 -11.81 -11.17
CA ASN A 252 1.84 -11.14 -9.98
C ASN A 252 2.61 -11.58 -8.72
N GLN A 253 3.33 -10.65 -8.11
CA GLN A 253 4.29 -11.01 -7.06
C GLN A 253 4.76 -9.85 -6.21
N ILE A 254 5.18 -10.18 -4.99
CA ILE A 254 5.89 -9.31 -4.06
C ILE A 254 7.20 -9.96 -3.66
N ARG A 255 8.32 -9.29 -3.95
CA ARG A 255 9.65 -9.67 -3.45
C ARG A 255 9.95 -8.84 -2.21
N ILE A 256 10.31 -9.49 -1.11
CA ILE A 256 10.75 -8.85 0.13
C ILE A 256 12.18 -9.31 0.45
N SER A 257 13.06 -8.37 0.76
CA SER A 257 14.48 -8.65 1.02
C SER A 257 15.02 -7.81 2.17
N GLY A 258 15.95 -8.38 2.94
CA GLY A 258 16.62 -7.69 4.06
C GLY A 258 15.68 -7.43 5.24
N GLY A 259 16.18 -6.67 6.22
CA GLY A 259 15.44 -6.34 7.44
C GLY A 259 14.96 -7.56 8.23
N GLU A 260 14.15 -7.30 9.25
CA GLU A 260 13.42 -8.33 9.99
C GLU A 260 11.92 -8.08 9.82
N ILE A 261 11.16 -9.07 9.36
CA ILE A 261 9.70 -9.01 9.28
C ILE A 261 9.08 -9.97 10.28
N GLN A 262 7.97 -9.58 10.90
CA GLN A 262 7.21 -10.42 11.81
C GLN A 262 5.76 -10.53 11.36
N VAL A 263 5.26 -11.76 11.30
CA VAL A 263 3.85 -12.10 11.01
C VAL A 263 3.42 -13.22 11.94
N GLY A 264 2.35 -13.02 12.71
CA GLY A 264 1.99 -13.89 13.83
C GLY A 264 3.16 -14.05 14.81
N SER A 265 3.46 -15.30 15.16
CA SER A 265 4.63 -15.68 15.98
C SER A 265 5.91 -15.91 15.16
N VAL A 266 5.86 -15.79 13.84
CA VAL A 266 7.00 -16.05 12.95
C VAL A 266 7.76 -14.74 12.71
N SER A 267 9.08 -14.78 12.90
CA SER A 267 10.00 -13.71 12.50
C SER A 267 10.99 -14.22 11.47
N LEU A 268 11.16 -13.48 10.38
CA LEU A 268 12.15 -13.74 9.35
C LEU A 268 13.23 -12.65 9.44
N LYS A 269 14.42 -13.05 9.87
CA LYS A 269 15.61 -12.19 9.91
C LYS A 269 16.32 -12.22 8.57
N ASN A 270 16.86 -11.07 8.16
CA ASN A 270 17.50 -10.88 6.85
C ASN A 270 16.61 -11.46 5.73
N THR A 271 15.36 -11.00 5.70
CA THR A 271 14.27 -11.59 4.92
C THR A 271 14.70 -11.92 3.49
N SER A 272 14.35 -13.11 3.01
CA SER A 272 14.33 -13.43 1.58
C SER A 272 13.02 -14.12 1.28
N LEU A 273 12.00 -13.33 0.98
CA LEU A 273 10.63 -13.79 0.78
C LEU A 273 10.14 -13.44 -0.62
N LEU A 274 9.55 -14.40 -1.30
CA LEU A 274 8.87 -14.22 -2.56
C LEU A 274 7.42 -14.68 -2.42
N LEU A 275 6.50 -13.72 -2.39
CA LEU A 275 5.07 -13.96 -2.46
C LEU A 275 4.68 -13.98 -3.93
N ILE A 276 4.09 -15.08 -4.37
CA ILE A 276 3.58 -15.27 -5.73
C ILE A 276 2.10 -15.54 -5.62
N ASP A 277 1.35 -14.92 -6.50
CA ASP A 277 -0.07 -15.22 -6.67
C ASP A 277 -0.32 -16.69 -6.98
N GLN A 278 -1.28 -17.28 -6.27
CA GLN A 278 -1.70 -18.65 -6.50
C GLN A 278 -2.56 -18.77 -7.76
N ASP A 279 -3.32 -17.73 -8.12
CA ASP A 279 -4.08 -17.65 -9.36
C ASP A 279 -3.55 -16.49 -10.23
N PRO A 280 -2.68 -16.74 -11.21
CA PRO A 280 -2.07 -15.66 -11.99
C PRO A 280 -3.02 -14.99 -13.01
N SER A 281 -4.32 -15.31 -13.00
CA SER A 281 -5.29 -14.81 -13.98
C SER A 281 -5.73 -13.36 -13.74
N ASP A 282 -5.59 -12.85 -12.51
CA ASP A 282 -5.92 -11.47 -12.15
C ASP A 282 -4.75 -10.76 -11.43
N LEU A 283 -4.99 -10.03 -10.34
CA LEU A 283 -3.96 -9.31 -9.59
C LEU A 283 -3.83 -9.97 -8.23
N LEU A 284 -2.60 -10.15 -7.75
CA LEU A 284 -2.39 -10.63 -6.38
C LEU A 284 -3.12 -9.73 -5.39
N ASP A 285 -4.16 -10.24 -4.75
CA ASP A 285 -4.93 -9.54 -3.73
C ASP A 285 -4.27 -9.69 -2.37
N PHE A 286 -3.29 -8.81 -2.13
CA PHE A 286 -2.51 -8.77 -0.90
C PHE A 286 -3.19 -7.91 0.16
N HIS A 287 -3.51 -8.51 1.30
CA HIS A 287 -4.07 -7.81 2.45
C HIS A 287 -3.07 -7.74 3.61
N MET A 288 -2.47 -6.56 3.78
CA MET A 288 -1.39 -6.33 4.74
C MET A 288 -1.75 -6.71 6.19
N LYS A 289 -2.93 -6.31 6.69
CA LYS A 289 -3.38 -6.67 8.07
C LYS A 289 -3.76 -8.15 8.22
N ASN A 290 -4.13 -8.81 7.13
CA ASN A 290 -4.61 -10.19 7.13
C ASN A 290 -3.60 -11.12 6.48
N LEU A 291 -2.34 -10.70 6.41
CA LEU A 291 -1.26 -11.47 5.81
C LEU A 291 -1.10 -12.82 6.52
N LEU A 292 -1.26 -12.88 7.85
CA LEU A 292 -1.20 -14.15 8.59
C LEU A 292 -2.26 -15.14 8.10
N VAL A 293 -3.48 -14.66 7.84
CA VAL A 293 -4.57 -15.49 7.31
C VAL A 293 -4.23 -15.97 5.90
N GLN A 294 -3.76 -15.08 5.02
CA GLN A 294 -3.35 -15.50 3.67
C GLN A 294 -2.21 -16.52 3.71
N LEU A 295 -1.22 -16.33 4.60
CA LEU A 295 -0.12 -17.27 4.77
C LEU A 295 -0.60 -18.63 5.30
N SER A 296 -1.63 -18.69 6.15
CA SER A 296 -2.13 -19.97 6.69
C SER A 296 -2.83 -20.85 5.65
N PHE A 297 -3.30 -20.24 4.55
CA PHE A 297 -3.90 -20.95 3.40
C PHE A 297 -2.93 -21.08 2.20
N GLY A 298 -1.75 -20.47 2.29
CA GLY A 298 -0.75 -20.49 1.23
C GLY A 298 0.12 -21.74 1.21
N ASN A 299 0.79 -21.97 0.08
CA ASN A 299 1.75 -23.06 -0.08
C ASN A 299 3.18 -22.53 0.09
N LEU A 300 3.82 -22.88 1.20
CA LEU A 300 5.16 -22.43 1.57
C LEU A 300 6.24 -23.40 1.06
N ASN A 301 7.27 -22.86 0.44
CA ASN A 301 8.47 -23.58 -0.01
C ASN A 301 9.70 -22.88 0.53
N LEU A 302 10.38 -23.53 1.48
CA LEU A 302 11.67 -23.08 2.02
C LEU A 302 12.79 -23.87 1.36
N ASN A 303 13.74 -23.18 0.72
CA ASN A 303 14.91 -23.84 0.13
C ASN A 303 16.07 -23.96 1.16
N ALA A 304 17.11 -24.73 0.81
CA ALA A 304 18.28 -24.93 1.66
C ALA A 304 19.11 -23.66 1.91
N LYS A 305 18.90 -22.58 1.12
CA LYS A 305 19.54 -21.28 1.32
C LYS A 305 18.75 -20.37 2.29
N GLY A 306 17.60 -20.83 2.76
CA GLY A 306 16.70 -20.04 3.60
C GLY A 306 15.81 -19.07 2.82
N ASP A 307 15.76 -19.14 1.49
CA ASP A 307 14.79 -18.36 0.72
C ASP A 307 13.40 -18.99 0.87
N LEU A 308 12.44 -18.16 1.26
CA LEU A 308 11.05 -18.55 1.39
C LEU A 308 10.27 -18.09 0.15
N LYS A 309 9.62 -19.03 -0.51
CA LYS A 309 8.64 -18.76 -1.56
C LYS A 309 7.27 -19.19 -1.08
N VAL A 310 6.27 -18.34 -1.23
CA VAL A 310 4.88 -18.64 -0.86
C VAL A 310 3.99 -18.40 -2.06
N PHE A 311 3.20 -19.41 -2.44
CA PHE A 311 2.04 -19.21 -3.30
C PHE A 311 0.90 -18.76 -2.40
N LEU A 312 0.49 -17.51 -2.55
CA LEU A 312 -0.44 -16.83 -1.67
C LEU A 312 -1.82 -16.80 -2.34
N PRO A 313 -2.87 -17.29 -1.68
CA PRO A 313 -4.23 -17.11 -2.18
C PRO A 313 -4.66 -15.65 -2.03
N ASP A 314 -5.53 -15.23 -2.93
CA ASP A 314 -6.15 -13.91 -2.87
C ASP A 314 -7.01 -13.76 -1.62
N TYR A 315 -6.89 -12.60 -0.98
CA TYR A 315 -7.64 -12.32 0.24
C TYR A 315 -9.15 -12.39 0.03
N GLU A 316 -9.65 -11.94 -1.13
CA GLU A 316 -11.08 -11.96 -1.44
C GLU A 316 -11.65 -13.39 -1.49
N ASP A 317 -10.84 -14.37 -1.91
CA ASP A 317 -11.27 -15.78 -1.95
C ASP A 317 -11.38 -16.42 -0.57
N LEU A 318 -10.69 -15.87 0.44
CA LEU A 318 -10.72 -16.36 1.82
C LEU A 318 -11.94 -15.83 2.61
N LYS A 319 -12.71 -14.90 2.04
CA LYS A 319 -13.93 -14.36 2.67
C LYS A 319 -15.19 -15.19 2.40
N LYS A 320 -15.11 -16.14 1.47
CA LYS A 320 -16.20 -17.02 1.06
C LYS A 320 -16.32 -18.19 2.03
#